data_AF-A0A1V5C5L7-F1
#
_entry.id   AF-A0A1V5C5L7-F1
#
_cell.length_a   1.000
_cell.length_b   1.000
_cell.length_c   1.000
_cell.angle_alpha   90.00
_cell.angle_beta   90.00
_cell.angle_gamma   90.00
#
_symmetry.space_group_name_H-M   'P 1'
#
loop_
_entity.id
_entity.type
_entity.pdbx_description
1 polymer ?
#
loop_
_entity_poly.entity_id
_entity_poly.type
_entity_poly.pdbx_seq_one_letter_code
_entity_poly.pdbx_strand_id
1 'polypeptide(L)' 'MGIVLSRLNDGLLVDVNPAMLRLVGCSREELIGRTSREVGIWVSPEDRDSIVEVIRTYGRVDSLELQFQKKSGETGRC' A
#
# COMPACT_ATOMS: atom_id res chain seq x y z
N MET A 1 7.95 -11.60 0.99
CA MET A 1 7.84 -10.19 1.40
C MET A 1 7.37 -9.38 0.19
N GLY A 2 6.23 -8.70 0.30
CA GLY A 2 5.78 -7.75 -0.73
C GLY A 2 6.54 -6.43 -0.57
N ILE A 3 6.86 -5.76 -1.68
CA ILE A 3 7.50 -4.44 -1.67
C ILE A 3 6.71 -3.53 -2.59
N VAL A 4 6.42 -2.33 -2.10
CA VAL A 4 5.74 -1.25 -2.82
C VAL A 4 6.55 0.03 -2.65
N LEU A 5 6.83 0.71 -3.76
CA LEU A 5 7.34 2.07 -3.77
C LEU A 5 6.18 3.01 -4.10
N SER A 6 5.90 3.95 -3.19
CA SER A 6 4.89 4.98 -3.40
C SER A 6 5.43 6.36 -3.09
N ARG A 7 4.91 7.38 -3.80
CA ARG A 7 5.20 8.77 -3.50
C ARG A 7 4.57 9.15 -2.16
N LEU A 8 5.36 9.78 -1.30
CA LEU A 8 4.90 10.15 0.04
C LEU A 8 3.80 11.22 0.02
N ASN A 9 3.84 12.15 -0.94
CA ASN A 9 2.93 13.29 -0.99
C ASN A 9 1.46 12.89 -1.18
N ASP A 10 1.20 11.96 -2.10
CA ASP A 10 -0.16 11.63 -2.55
C ASP A 10 -0.43 10.12 -2.63
N GLY A 11 0.56 9.29 -2.34
CA GLY A 11 0.41 7.83 -2.35
C GLY A 11 0.44 7.21 -3.75
N LEU A 12 0.89 7.92 -4.78
CA LEU A 12 1.05 7.37 -6.14
C LEU A 12 1.98 6.15 -6.12
N LEU A 13 1.52 5.01 -6.62
CA LEU A 13 2.30 3.78 -6.74
C LEU A 13 3.27 3.90 -7.93
N VAL A 14 4.56 3.91 -7.62
CA VAL A 14 5.66 4.07 -8.60
C VAL A 14 6.18 2.71 -9.05
N ASP A 15 6.32 1.78 -8.12
CA ASP A 15 6.77 0.42 -8.41
C ASP A 15 6.21 -0.58 -7.40
N VAL A 16 6.05 -1.83 -7.85
CA VAL A 16 5.59 -2.96 -7.05
C VAL A 16 6.32 -4.21 -7.46
N ASN A 17 6.80 -4.99 -6.49
CA ASN A 17 7.44 -6.26 -6.80
C ASN A 17 6.41 -7.36 -7.12
N PRO A 18 6.79 -8.43 -7.86
CA PRO A 18 5.87 -9.51 -8.21
C PRO A 18 5.26 -10.23 -7.00
N ALA A 19 5.94 -10.23 -5.85
CA ALA A 19 5.42 -10.81 -4.62
C ALA A 19 4.20 -10.03 -4.11
N MET A 20 4.22 -8.70 -4.20
CA MET A 20 3.07 -7.87 -3.85
C MET A 20 1.90 -8.12 -4.81
N LEU A 21 2.15 -8.16 -6.11
CA LEU A 21 1.09 -8.44 -7.11
C LEU A 21 0.32 -9.72 -6.80
N ARG A 22 1.04 -10.80 -6.46
CA ARG A 22 0.44 -12.08 -6.05
C ARG A 22 -0.30 -11.98 -4.71
N LEU A 23 0.16 -11.14 -3.79
CA LEU A 23 -0.45 -10.97 -2.48
C LEU A 23 -1.80 -10.27 -2.56
N VAL A 24 -1.90 -9.18 -3.31
CA VAL A 24 -3.15 -8.41 -3.51
C VAL A 24 -4.04 -8.98 -4.62
N GLY A 25 -3.49 -9.79 -5.53
CA GLY A 25 -4.24 -10.35 -6.66
C GLY A 25 -4.54 -9.34 -7.76
N CYS A 26 -3.67 -8.34 -7.93
CA CYS A 26 -3.77 -7.31 -8.96
C CYS A 26 -2.63 -7.44 -9.97
N SER A 27 -2.87 -6.99 -11.20
CA SER A 27 -1.82 -6.79 -12.19
C SER A 27 -1.02 -5.51 -11.92
N ARG A 28 0.14 -5.38 -12.55
CA ARG A 28 1.00 -4.19 -12.40
C ARG A 28 0.32 -2.96 -13.00
N GLU A 29 -0.34 -3.14 -14.12
CA GLU A 29 -1.04 -2.12 -14.90
C GLU A 29 -2.23 -1.53 -14.14
N GLU A 30 -2.84 -2.32 -13.26
CA GLU A 30 -3.93 -1.87 -12.38
C GLU A 30 -3.45 -1.01 -11.21
N LEU A 31 -2.16 -1.07 -10.86
CA LEU A 31 -1.58 -0.41 -9.69
C LEU A 31 -0.71 0.79 -10.04
N ILE A 32 0.22 0.63 -10.99
CA ILE A 32 1.21 1.67 -11.30
C ILE A 32 0.53 2.91 -11.88
N GLY A 33 0.93 4.08 -11.39
CA GLY A 33 0.35 5.36 -11.82
C GLY A 33 -0.99 5.70 -11.16
N ARG A 34 -1.46 4.88 -10.22
CA ARG A 34 -2.62 5.15 -9.37
C ARG A 34 -2.18 5.29 -7.92
N THR A 35 -2.94 6.01 -7.13
CA THR A 35 -2.71 6.17 -5.69
C THR A 35 -3.23 4.94 -4.93
N SER A 36 -2.62 4.63 -3.79
CA SER A 36 -3.08 3.52 -2.93
C SER A 36 -4.56 3.63 -2.50
N ARG A 37 -5.11 4.85 -2.49
CA ARG A 37 -6.54 5.12 -2.26
C ARG A 37 -7.41 4.75 -3.46
N GLU A 38 -7.02 5.14 -4.67
CA GLU A 38 -7.76 4.83 -5.89
C GLU A 38 -7.85 3.33 -6.18
N VAL A 39 -6.82 2.57 -5.79
CA VAL A 39 -6.80 1.12 -5.97
C VAL A 39 -7.45 0.36 -4.80
N GLY A 40 -7.77 1.03 -3.70
CA GLY A 40 -8.43 0.42 -2.55
C GLY A 40 -7.59 -0.66 -1.85
N ILE A 41 -6.26 -0.49 -1.77
CA ILE A 41 -5.39 -1.51 -1.12
C ILE A 41 -5.64 -1.56 0.39
N TRP A 42 -5.89 -0.42 1.03
CA TRP A 42 -6.04 -0.35 2.49
C TRP A 42 -7.50 -0.56 2.90
N VAL A 43 -7.74 -1.38 3.92
CA VAL A 43 -9.10 -1.56 4.50
C VAL A 43 -9.60 -0.25 5.08
N SER A 44 -8.73 0.48 5.79
CA SER A 44 -8.96 1.83 6.27
C SER A 44 -8.08 2.80 5.48
N PRO A 45 -8.65 3.70 4.66
CA PRO A 45 -7.88 4.72 3.95
C PRO A 45 -7.02 5.61 4.85
N GLU A 46 -7.41 5.73 6.12
CA GLU A 46 -6.74 6.51 7.19
C GLU A 46 -5.43 5.86 7.65
N ASP A 47 -5.26 4.56 7.47
CA ASP A 47 -4.00 3.85 7.74
C ASP A 47 -2.85 4.48 6.96
N ARG A 48 -3.12 4.91 5.71
CA ARG A 48 -2.13 5.60 4.88
C ARG A 48 -1.71 6.94 5.48
N ASP A 49 -2.64 7.71 6.04
CA ASP A 49 -2.33 9.00 6.64
C ASP A 49 -1.43 8.82 7.87
N SER A 50 -1.74 7.83 8.70
CA SER A 50 -0.96 7.46 9.88
C SER A 50 0.48 7.07 9.50
N ILE A 51 0.65 6.26 8.45
CA ILE A 51 1.99 5.92 7.91
C ILE A 51 2.75 7.17 7.46
N VAL A 52 2.07 8.07 6.73
CA VAL A 52 2.69 9.29 6.20
C VAL A 52 3.12 10.22 7.35
N GLU A 53 2.31 10.37 8.39
CA GLU A 53 2.63 11.19 9.56
C GLU A 53 3.86 10.65 10.31
N VAL A 54 3.93 9.33 10.53
CA VAL A 54 5.08 8.69 11.18
C VAL A 54 6.34 8.86 10.32
N ILE A 55 6.26 8.65 9.01
CA ILE A 55 7.41 8.85 8.11
C ILE A 55 7.85 10.31 8.08
N ARG A 56 6.92 11.28 8.10
CA ARG A 56 7.27 12.72 8.16
C ARG A 56 7.97 13.09 9.47
N THR A 57 7.57 12.48 10.58
CA THR A 57 8.10 12.81 11.92
C THR A 57 9.43 12.10 12.18
N TYR A 58 9.55 10.83 11.83
CA TYR A 58 10.66 9.96 12.23
C TYR A 58 11.54 9.47 11.06
N GLY A 59 11.15 9.77 9.82
CA GLY A 59 11.86 9.36 8.60
C GLY A 59 11.63 7.90 8.19
N ARG A 60 11.05 7.06 9.06
CA ARG A 60 10.70 5.67 8.80
C ARG A 60 9.62 5.16 9.74
N VAL A 61 9.01 4.05 9.34
CA VAL A 61 8.08 3.27 10.17
C VAL A 61 8.57 1.81 10.16
N ASP A 62 8.63 1.21 11.34
CA ASP A 62 9.01 -0.18 11.54
C ASP A 62 7.86 -0.88 12.31
N SER A 63 7.56 -2.13 11.95
CA SER A 63 6.60 -2.99 12.67
C SER A 63 5.19 -2.39 12.88
N LEU A 64 4.64 -1.71 11.87
CA LEU A 64 3.25 -1.26 11.90
C LEU A 64 2.35 -2.35 11.32
N GLU A 65 1.46 -2.90 12.14
CA GLU A 65 0.44 -3.83 11.66
C GLU A 65 -0.63 -3.07 10.85
N LEU A 66 -0.83 -3.47 9.60
CA LEU A 66 -1.79 -2.85 8.68
C LEU A 66 -2.74 -3.88 8.09
N GLN A 67 -3.94 -3.44 7.76
CA GLN A 67 -4.92 -4.27 7.04
C GLN A 67 -5.02 -3.85 5.59
N PHE A 68 -4.79 -4.81 4.68
CA PHE A 68 -4.97 -4.59 3.25
C PHE A 68 -6.07 -5.50 2.69
N GLN A 69 -6.72 -5.05 1.63
CA GLN A 69 -7.74 -5.81 0.92
C GLN A 69 -7.19 -6.29 -0.43
N LYS A 70 -7.44 -7.56 -0.73
CA LYS A 70 -7.18 -8.16 -2.05
C LYS A 70 -8.32 -7.84 -3.01
N LYS A 71 -8.06 -7.97 -4.30
CA LYS A 71 -9.09 -7.85 -5.35
C LYS A 71 -10.26 -8.83 -5.18
N SER A 72 -10.03 -9.99 -4.56
CA SER A 72 -11.07 -10.98 -4.23
C SER A 72 -12.03 -10.52 -3.12
N GLY A 73 -11.71 -9.43 -2.41
CA GLY A 73 -12.43 -8.96 -1.23
C GLY A 73 -11.87 -9.50 0.09
N GLU A 74 -10.99 -10.51 0.05
CA GLU A 74 -10.31 -11.01 1.23
C GLU A 74 -9.36 -9.97 1.83
N THR A 75 -9.27 -9.92 3.16
CA THR A 75 -8.34 -9.04 3.87
C THR A 75 -7.10 -9.81 4.33
N GLY A 76 -5.94 -9.18 4.22
CA GLY A 76 -4.69 -9.65 4.80
C GLY A 76 -4.16 -8.67 5.85
N ARG A 77 -3.30 -9.17 6.73
CA ARG A 77 -2.52 -8.35 7.67
C ARG A 77 -1.05 -8.42 7.29
N CYS A 78 -0.36 -7.28 7.35
CA CYS A 78 1.09 -7.20 7.23
C CYS A 78 1.70 -6.50 8.42
#